data_AF-A0A9D1KC75-F1
#
_entry.id   AF-A0A9D1KC75-F1
#
_cell.length_a   1.000
_cell.length_b   1.000
_cell.length_c   1.000
_cell.angle_alpha   90.00
_cell.angle_beta   90.00
_cell.angle_gamma   90.00
#
_symmetry.space_group_name_H-M   'P 1'
#
loop_
_entity.id
_entity.type
_entity.pdbx_description
1 polymer ?
#
loop_
_entity_poly.entity_id
_entity_poly.type
_entity_poly.pdbx_seq_one_letter_code
_entity_poly.pdbx_strand_id
1 'polypeptide(L)'
;MFTEKVIDNKNTNKLDVFFGYAAFTPLYKSNLINNDLYTFYEDFTIGNIKDVDIPINIDKDKTVRIWSSRNNTQEYLNFLYFCYKLPNQISVIFANEYNRYVNSVGETVPEEIKELLKYEHKLTDEEKDRYKNEWIKLADENSEIRLFQNGKIISTNYNYLNSYIDKYYDKNNIRRTVATLMGNDTENNLSSDIYNFFN
;
A
#
# COMPACT_ATOMS: atom_id res chain seq x y z
N MET A 1 5.86 -12.72 -5.24
CA MET A 1 4.76 -12.48 -6.21
C MET A 1 3.66 -13.51 -5.97
N PHE A 2 2.49 -13.05 -5.53
CA PHE A 2 1.34 -13.92 -5.26
C PHE A 2 0.93 -14.64 -6.54
N THR A 3 0.68 -15.95 -6.46
CA THR A 3 0.08 -16.72 -7.56
C THR A 3 -1.27 -17.25 -7.11
N GLU A 4 -2.22 -17.32 -8.06
CA GLU A 4 -3.62 -17.77 -7.88
C GLU A 4 -3.77 -19.03 -7.00
N LYS A 5 -2.77 -19.90 -6.96
CA LYS A 5 -2.81 -21.18 -6.24
C LYS A 5 -2.66 -21.09 -4.73
N VAL A 6 -2.16 -19.97 -4.17
CA VAL A 6 -1.80 -19.93 -2.74
C VAL A 6 -2.98 -19.50 -1.85
N ILE A 7 -3.95 -18.77 -2.40
CA ILE A 7 -5.10 -18.26 -1.65
C ILE A 7 -6.33 -19.10 -2.00
N ASP A 8 -6.30 -20.40 -1.66
CA ASP A 8 -7.48 -21.25 -1.76
C ASP A 8 -8.37 -21.03 -0.51
N ASN A 9 -8.95 -19.83 -0.40
CA ASN A 9 -9.85 -19.50 0.71
C ASN A 9 -11.29 -19.64 0.25
N LYS A 10 -11.91 -20.78 0.58
CA LYS A 10 -13.30 -21.18 0.26
C LYS A 10 -14.39 -20.30 0.92
N ASN A 11 -14.08 -19.07 1.34
CA ASN A 11 -15.02 -18.20 2.04
C ASN A 11 -15.64 -17.19 1.06
N THR A 12 -16.83 -17.54 0.55
CA THR A 12 -17.48 -16.89 -0.59
C THR A 12 -17.96 -15.44 -0.37
N ASN A 13 -17.75 -14.91 0.84
CA ASN A 13 -18.29 -13.62 1.30
C ASN A 13 -17.23 -12.52 1.45
N LYS A 14 -15.94 -12.82 1.22
CA LYS A 14 -14.85 -11.84 1.28
C LYS A 14 -14.21 -11.63 -0.08
N LEU A 15 -13.98 -10.37 -0.43
CA LEU A 15 -13.20 -9.95 -1.60
C LEU A 15 -11.83 -9.49 -1.15
N ASP A 16 -10.77 -10.18 -1.57
CA ASP A 16 -9.39 -9.79 -1.28
C ASP A 16 -8.90 -8.75 -2.31
N VAL A 17 -8.36 -7.64 -1.82
CA VAL A 17 -7.77 -6.54 -2.60
C VAL A 17 -6.31 -6.42 -2.20
N PHE A 18 -5.40 -6.45 -3.17
CA PHE A 18 -3.96 -6.33 -2.97
C PHE A 18 -3.45 -5.10 -3.70
N PHE A 19 -2.51 -4.37 -3.09
CA PHE A 19 -1.76 -3.30 -3.74
C PHE A 19 -0.33 -3.79 -3.96
N GLY A 20 0.11 -3.92 -5.22
CA GLY A 20 1.41 -4.50 -5.56
C GLY A 20 2.52 -3.44 -5.70
N TYR A 21 3.78 -3.88 -5.64
CA TYR A 21 4.93 -3.03 -5.96
C TYR A 21 5.00 -2.74 -7.46
N ALA A 22 5.29 -1.48 -7.80
CA ALA A 22 5.27 -0.86 -9.12
C ALA A 22 3.86 -0.45 -9.59
N ALA A 23 3.82 0.46 -10.57
CA ALA A 23 2.65 1.00 -11.27
C ALA A 23 1.71 -0.06 -11.92
N PHE A 24 1.88 -1.33 -11.54
CA PHE A 24 1.16 -2.50 -11.98
C PHE A 24 0.69 -3.27 -10.75
N THR A 25 -0.54 -2.98 -10.31
CA THR A 25 -1.24 -3.83 -9.35
C THR A 25 -2.14 -4.80 -10.12
N PRO A 26 -1.75 -6.06 -10.31
CA PRO A 26 -2.74 -7.10 -10.54
C PRO A 26 -3.53 -7.25 -9.24
N LEU A 27 -4.81 -6.83 -9.25
CA LEU A 27 -5.77 -7.45 -8.34
C LEU A 27 -5.71 -8.95 -8.64
N TYR A 28 -5.58 -9.80 -7.62
CA TYR A 28 -5.55 -11.24 -7.84
C TYR A 28 -6.95 -11.85 -7.65
N LYS A 29 -7.27 -12.74 -8.58
CA LYS A 29 -8.57 -13.39 -8.77
C LYS A 29 -8.91 -14.29 -7.57
N SER A 30 -9.93 -13.92 -6.80
CA SER A 30 -10.65 -14.89 -5.96
C SER A 30 -11.56 -15.73 -6.87
N ASN A 31 -11.74 -17.02 -6.57
CA ASN A 31 -12.54 -17.99 -7.35
C ASN A 31 -14.05 -17.66 -7.46
N LEU A 32 -14.47 -16.43 -7.14
CA LEU A 32 -15.87 -16.04 -6.94
C LEU A 32 -16.41 -15.01 -7.93
N ILE A 33 -15.60 -14.53 -8.88
CA ILE A 33 -16.00 -13.42 -9.75
C ILE A 33 -15.71 -13.78 -11.21
N ASN A 34 -16.77 -13.82 -12.02
CA ASN A 34 -16.71 -13.74 -13.47
C ASN A 34 -15.95 -12.45 -13.88
N ASN A 35 -14.80 -12.62 -14.52
CA ASN A 35 -14.12 -11.78 -15.52
C ASN A 35 -14.00 -10.22 -15.42
N ASP A 36 -14.49 -9.51 -14.41
CA ASP A 36 -14.44 -8.03 -14.41
C ASP A 36 -13.43 -7.45 -13.40
N LEU A 37 -12.14 -7.82 -13.50
CA LEU A 37 -11.12 -7.31 -12.58
C LEU A 37 -10.68 -5.88 -12.96
N TYR A 38 -11.18 -4.90 -12.19
CA TYR A 38 -10.80 -3.49 -12.24
C TYR A 38 -9.31 -3.33 -12.02
N THR A 39 -8.62 -2.84 -13.03
CA THR A 39 -7.23 -2.45 -12.91
C THR A 39 -7.18 -1.07 -12.23
N PHE A 40 -6.73 -1.03 -10.98
CA PHE A 40 -6.59 0.22 -10.22
C PHE A 40 -5.18 0.80 -10.46
N TYR A 41 -5.09 1.79 -11.36
CA TYR A 41 -3.83 2.37 -11.85
C TYR A 41 -3.73 3.86 -11.49
N GLU A 42 -3.70 4.17 -10.21
CA GLU A 42 -3.67 5.56 -9.77
C GLU A 42 -2.50 5.76 -8.82
N ASP A 43 -1.60 6.66 -9.19
CA ASP A 43 -0.51 7.10 -8.36
C ASP A 43 -0.99 8.29 -7.55
N PHE A 44 -1.17 8.10 -6.24
CA PHE A 44 -1.59 9.16 -5.33
C PHE A 44 -0.40 9.84 -4.67
N THR A 45 0.79 9.28 -4.85
CA THR A 45 2.05 9.80 -4.31
C THR A 45 2.37 11.14 -4.95
N ILE A 46 2.03 11.34 -6.23
CA ILE A 46 2.37 12.54 -6.99
C ILE A 46 1.14 13.08 -7.72
N GLY A 47 1.01 14.41 -7.78
CA GLY A 47 0.01 15.08 -8.59
C GLY A 47 -1.32 15.33 -7.88
N ASN A 48 -2.33 15.68 -8.67
CA ASN A 48 -3.63 16.14 -8.19
C ASN A 48 -4.52 14.94 -7.82
N ILE A 49 -5.03 14.94 -6.58
CA ILE A 49 -5.99 13.93 -6.11
C ILE A 49 -7.34 14.53 -5.69
N LYS A 50 -7.50 15.85 -5.73
CA LYS A 50 -8.66 16.57 -5.17
C LYS A 50 -9.99 16.14 -5.80
N ASP A 51 -9.95 15.84 -7.08
CA ASP A 51 -11.14 15.50 -7.88
C ASP A 51 -11.10 14.05 -8.40
N VAL A 52 -10.29 13.20 -7.78
CA VAL A 52 -10.20 11.79 -8.16
C VAL A 52 -11.51 11.08 -7.79
N ASP A 53 -12.18 10.57 -8.82
CA ASP A 53 -13.39 9.76 -8.69
C ASP A 53 -13.27 8.50 -9.54
N ILE A 54 -12.50 7.54 -9.02
CA ILE A 54 -12.36 6.21 -9.62
C ILE A 54 -13.57 5.37 -9.18
N PRO A 55 -14.38 4.87 -10.12
CA PRO A 55 -15.53 4.04 -9.80
C PRO A 55 -15.06 2.69 -9.24
N ILE A 56 -15.53 2.36 -8.04
CA ILE A 56 -15.33 1.04 -7.43
C ILE A 56 -16.67 0.33 -7.36
N ASN A 57 -16.84 -0.70 -8.18
CA ASN A 57 -18.08 -1.49 -8.23
C ASN A 57 -17.90 -2.78 -7.40
N ILE A 58 -18.21 -2.68 -6.11
CA ILE A 58 -18.22 -3.82 -5.18
C ILE A 58 -19.60 -3.92 -4.56
N ASP A 59 -20.15 -5.13 -4.54
CA ASP A 59 -21.47 -5.40 -3.94
C ASP A 59 -21.46 -5.00 -2.46
N LYS A 60 -22.49 -4.26 -2.02
CA LYS A 60 -22.56 -3.64 -0.68
C LYS A 60 -22.59 -4.64 0.48
N ASP A 61 -22.96 -5.89 0.22
CA ASP A 61 -23.04 -6.98 1.19
C ASP A 61 -21.70 -7.72 1.37
N LYS A 62 -20.74 -7.53 0.45
CA LYS A 62 -19.42 -8.15 0.54
C LYS A 62 -18.54 -7.42 1.55
N THR A 63 -17.78 -8.22 2.30
CA THR A 63 -16.67 -7.70 3.09
C THR A 63 -15.44 -7.60 2.19
N VAL A 64 -14.76 -6.46 2.19
CA VAL A 64 -13.52 -6.26 1.43
C VAL A 64 -12.35 -6.43 2.38
N ARG A 65 -11.47 -7.40 2.11
CA ARG A 65 -10.20 -7.55 2.80
C ARG A 65 -9.11 -6.83 2.01
N ILE A 66 -8.53 -5.79 2.59
CA ILE A 66 -7.45 -5.03 1.97
C ILE A 66 -6.11 -5.50 2.52
N TRP A 67 -5.19 -5.84 1.63
CA TRP A 67 -3.80 -6.16 1.93
C TRP A 67 -2.95 -4.97 1.57
N SER A 68 -2.27 -4.40 2.56
CA SER A 68 -1.49 -3.17 2.41
C SER A 68 -0.25 -3.22 3.31
N SER A 69 0.60 -2.22 3.20
CA SER A 69 1.73 -1.99 4.07
C SER A 69 1.79 -0.51 4.41
N ARG A 70 1.93 -0.20 5.70
CA ARG A 70 2.18 1.17 6.16
C ARG A 70 3.60 1.62 5.85
N ASN A 71 4.49 0.75 5.36
CA ASN A 71 5.81 1.17 4.91
C ASN A 71 5.84 1.55 3.41
N ASN A 72 4.74 1.34 2.68
CA ASN A 72 4.66 1.76 1.27
C ASN A 72 3.65 2.90 1.14
N THR A 73 4.14 4.06 0.72
CA THR A 73 3.32 5.26 0.53
C THR A 73 2.12 5.01 -0.37
N GLN A 74 2.33 4.37 -1.52
CA GLN A 74 1.27 4.12 -2.48
C GLN A 74 0.24 3.11 -1.94
N GLU A 75 0.69 2.01 -1.31
CA GLU A 75 -0.24 1.03 -0.74
C GLU A 75 -1.08 1.62 0.38
N TYR A 76 -0.50 2.51 1.18
CA TYR A 76 -1.22 3.20 2.24
C TYR A 76 -2.22 4.21 1.68
N LEU A 77 -1.84 5.01 0.68
CA LEU A 77 -2.75 5.94 0.02
C LEU A 77 -3.91 5.21 -0.68
N ASN A 78 -3.64 4.08 -1.32
CA ASN A 78 -4.69 3.22 -1.89
C ASN A 78 -5.65 2.71 -0.80
N PHE A 79 -5.12 2.26 0.34
CA PHE A 79 -5.92 1.85 1.48
C PHE A 79 -6.83 2.98 1.98
N LEU A 80 -6.30 4.20 2.13
CA LEU A 80 -7.08 5.38 2.54
C LEU A 80 -8.19 5.68 1.52
N TYR A 81 -7.87 5.66 0.22
CA TYR A 81 -8.85 5.89 -0.85
C TYR A 81 -10.00 4.87 -0.80
N PHE A 82 -9.69 3.60 -0.62
CA PHE A 82 -10.71 2.55 -0.50
C PHE A 82 -11.57 2.73 0.75
N CYS A 83 -10.99 3.14 1.89
CA CYS A 83 -11.76 3.49 3.08
C CYS A 83 -12.69 4.70 2.85
N TYR A 84 -12.27 5.67 2.03
CA TYR A 84 -13.08 6.81 1.64
C TYR A 84 -14.25 6.42 0.73
N LYS A 85 -14.01 5.54 -0.26
CA LYS A 85 -15.00 5.17 -1.28
C LYS A 85 -15.98 4.09 -0.87
N LEU A 86 -15.54 3.11 -0.08
CA LEU A 86 -16.34 1.92 0.15
C LEU A 86 -17.28 2.09 1.34
N PRO A 87 -18.61 1.93 1.15
CA PRO A 87 -19.57 1.88 2.26
C PRO A 87 -19.54 0.54 3.01
N ASN A 88 -18.74 -0.42 2.53
CA ASN A 88 -18.74 -1.81 2.94
C ASN A 88 -18.08 -2.06 4.30
N GLN A 89 -18.23 -3.30 4.79
CA GLN A 89 -17.35 -3.83 5.84
C GLN A 89 -15.96 -4.03 5.27
N ILE A 90 -14.96 -3.40 5.89
CA ILE A 90 -13.56 -3.52 5.50
C ILE A 90 -12.84 -4.29 6.58
N SER A 91 -12.10 -5.32 6.19
CA SER A 91 -11.01 -5.87 6.99
C SER A 91 -9.68 -5.54 6.33
N VAL A 92 -8.62 -5.50 7.13
CA VAL A 92 -7.30 -5.12 6.65
C VAL A 92 -6.22 -6.02 7.26
N ILE A 93 -5.19 -6.26 6.47
CA ILE A 93 -3.93 -6.87 6.88
C ILE A 93 -2.82 -5.90 6.48
N PHE A 94 -2.04 -5.46 7.47
CA PHE A 94 -0.84 -4.67 7.22
C PHE A 94 0.39 -5.57 7.29
N ALA A 95 1.10 -5.74 6.18
CA ALA A 95 2.24 -6.64 6.11
C ALA A 95 3.35 -6.30 7.13
N ASN A 96 3.52 -5.01 7.39
CA ASN A 96 4.46 -4.49 8.37
C ASN A 96 4.07 -4.76 9.85
N GLU A 97 2.84 -5.22 10.14
CA GLU A 97 2.45 -5.67 11.49
C GLU A 97 2.97 -7.08 11.79
N TYR A 98 3.12 -7.93 10.76
CA TYR A 98 3.79 -9.22 10.87
C TYR A 98 5.31 -9.06 10.91
N ASN A 99 5.86 -8.31 9.95
CA ASN A 99 7.29 -8.07 9.85
C ASN A 99 7.54 -6.60 9.50
N ARG A 100 8.03 -5.82 10.48
CA ARG A 100 8.29 -4.38 10.34
C ARG A 100 9.22 -3.99 9.19
N TYR A 101 9.98 -4.94 8.66
CA TYR A 101 10.93 -4.74 7.58
C TYR A 101 10.35 -4.96 6.18
N VAL A 102 9.14 -5.54 6.10
CA VAL A 102 8.43 -5.69 4.83
C VAL A 102 7.93 -4.31 4.42
N ASN A 103 8.34 -3.87 3.24
CA ASN A 103 7.92 -2.56 2.73
C ASN A 103 6.56 -2.65 2.07
N SER A 104 6.26 -3.77 1.41
CA SER A 104 5.07 -3.97 0.58
C SER A 104 4.50 -5.35 0.77
N VAL A 105 3.18 -5.47 0.68
CA VAL A 105 2.56 -6.81 0.69
C VAL A 105 3.05 -7.66 -0.48
N GLY A 106 3.46 -7.05 -1.61
CA GLY A 106 4.06 -7.76 -2.75
C GLY A 106 5.39 -8.48 -2.45
N GLU A 107 6.08 -8.10 -1.38
CA GLU A 107 7.33 -8.72 -0.91
C GLU A 107 7.09 -9.97 -0.06
N THR A 108 5.85 -10.20 0.38
CA THR A 108 5.48 -11.40 1.14
C THR A 108 5.62 -12.67 0.30
N VAL A 109 6.27 -13.69 0.87
CA VAL A 109 6.36 -15.01 0.24
C VAL A 109 5.13 -15.88 0.55
N PRO A 110 4.74 -16.82 -0.35
CA PRO A 110 3.58 -17.70 -0.16
C PRO A 110 3.45 -18.35 1.22
N GLU A 111 4.58 -18.74 1.80
CA GLU A 111 4.67 -19.44 3.08
C GLU A 111 4.24 -18.56 4.27
N GLU A 112 4.41 -17.24 4.16
CA GLU A 112 4.11 -16.27 5.21
C GLU A 112 2.62 -15.85 5.23
N ILE A 113 1.88 -16.13 4.16
CA ILE A 113 0.48 -15.68 4.01
C ILE A 113 -0.40 -16.18 5.17
N LYS A 114 -0.21 -17.43 5.59
CA LYS A 114 -0.98 -18.00 6.71
C LYS A 114 -0.72 -17.29 8.03
N GLU A 115 0.49 -16.77 8.22
CA GLU A 115 0.85 -15.99 9.40
C GLU A 115 0.26 -14.59 9.33
N LEU A 116 0.34 -13.93 8.17
CA LEU A 116 -0.27 -12.62 7.92
C LEU A 116 -1.79 -12.60 8.12
N LEU A 117 -2.49 -13.66 7.73
CA LEU A 117 -3.94 -13.80 7.95
C LEU A 117 -4.32 -13.70 9.44
N LYS A 118 -3.41 -14.00 10.37
CA LYS A 118 -3.65 -13.88 11.81
C LYS A 118 -3.70 -12.42 12.28
N TYR A 119 -3.16 -11.50 11.49
CA TYR A 119 -3.17 -10.05 11.74
C TYR A 119 -4.36 -9.36 11.07
N GLU A 120 -5.23 -10.11 10.39
CA GLU A 120 -6.47 -9.55 9.85
C GLU A 120 -7.32 -9.01 11.00
N HIS A 121 -7.67 -7.73 10.91
CA HIS A 121 -8.69 -7.13 11.76
C HIS A 121 -9.75 -6.44 10.91
N LYS A 122 -10.98 -6.45 11.41
CA LYS A 122 -12.08 -5.70 10.83
C LYS A 122 -12.00 -4.27 11.34
N LEU A 123 -12.04 -3.30 10.44
CA LEU A 123 -12.05 -1.89 10.82
C LEU A 123 -13.32 -1.58 11.60
N THR A 124 -13.17 -0.93 12.75
CA THR A 124 -14.29 -0.33 13.47
C THR A 124 -14.80 0.91 12.71
N ASP A 125 -15.99 1.39 13.07
CA ASP A 125 -16.55 2.59 12.44
C ASP A 125 -15.67 3.83 12.73
N GLU A 126 -15.10 3.93 13.93
CA GLU A 126 -14.15 4.98 14.30
C GLU A 126 -12.87 4.95 13.46
N GLU A 127 -12.34 3.76 13.19
CA GLU A 127 -11.15 3.59 12.34
C GLU A 127 -11.45 3.97 10.89
N LYS A 128 -12.59 3.52 10.36
CA LYS A 128 -13.02 3.89 9.01
C LYS A 128 -13.19 5.39 8.87
N ASP A 129 -13.86 6.04 9.82
CA ASP A 129 -14.05 7.49 9.81
C ASP A 129 -12.72 8.22 9.89
N ARG A 130 -11.78 7.74 10.73
CA ARG A 130 -10.43 8.30 10.80
C ARG A 130 -9.70 8.22 9.46
N TYR A 131 -9.65 7.04 8.83
CA TYR A 131 -8.95 6.87 7.54
C TYR A 131 -9.63 7.63 6.39
N LYS A 132 -10.97 7.66 6.38
CA LYS A 132 -11.75 8.46 5.44
C LYS A 132 -11.42 9.94 5.56
N ASN A 133 -11.39 10.47 6.79
CA ASN A 133 -11.08 11.88 7.03
C ASN A 133 -9.63 12.22 6.70
N GLU A 134 -8.70 11.28 6.89
CA GLU A 134 -7.32 11.43 6.45
C GLU A 134 -7.22 11.58 4.93
N TRP A 135 -7.94 10.74 4.16
CA TRP A 135 -8.01 10.90 2.71
C TRP A 135 -8.58 12.27 2.29
N ILE A 136 -9.71 12.67 2.88
CA ILE A 136 -10.36 13.97 2.57
C ILE A 136 -9.39 15.12 2.82
N LYS A 137 -8.67 15.09 3.94
CA LYS A 137 -7.65 16.09 4.26
C LYS A 137 -6.54 16.13 3.20
N LEU A 138 -6.02 14.98 2.78
CA LEU A 138 -4.96 14.91 1.75
C LEU A 138 -5.45 15.42 0.39
N ALA A 139 -6.72 15.19 0.07
CA ALA A 139 -7.37 15.68 -1.14
C ALA A 139 -7.61 17.19 -1.10
N ASP A 140 -7.99 17.74 0.07
CA ASP A 140 -8.13 19.18 0.28
C ASP A 140 -6.79 19.91 0.21
N GLU A 141 -5.74 19.33 0.81
CA GLU A 141 -4.36 19.85 0.74
C GLU A 141 -3.81 19.82 -0.70
N ASN A 142 -4.17 18.78 -1.46
CA ASN A 142 -3.81 18.58 -2.86
C ASN A 142 -2.33 18.87 -3.20
N SER A 143 -1.41 18.48 -2.31
CA SER A 143 0.02 18.72 -2.51
C SER A 143 0.57 18.01 -3.74
N GLU A 144 1.68 18.54 -4.28
CA GLU A 144 2.32 17.95 -5.47
C GLU A 144 2.88 16.56 -5.20
N ILE A 145 3.35 16.32 -3.97
CA ILE A 145 3.93 15.06 -3.52
C ILE A 145 3.35 14.69 -2.14
N ARG A 146 3.16 13.40 -1.89
CA ARG A 146 2.78 12.80 -0.61
C ARG A 146 3.76 11.68 -0.29
N LEU A 147 4.31 11.63 0.92
CA LEU A 147 5.26 10.59 1.35
C LEU A 147 4.85 10.00 2.69
N PHE A 148 4.92 8.69 2.86
CA PHE A 148 4.74 8.06 4.16
C PHE A 148 6.05 8.12 4.94
N GLN A 149 6.04 8.83 6.07
CA GLN A 149 7.21 9.00 6.92
C GLN A 149 6.80 8.97 8.39
N ASN A 150 7.45 8.11 9.19
CA ASN A 150 7.21 7.98 10.62
C ASN A 150 5.73 7.75 10.99
N GLY A 151 5.06 6.86 10.25
CA GLY A 151 3.68 6.47 10.56
C GLY A 151 2.59 7.40 10.03
N LYS A 152 2.94 8.40 9.22
CA LYS A 152 1.98 9.38 8.66
C LYS A 152 2.35 9.81 7.24
N ILE A 153 1.36 10.25 6.49
CA ILE A 153 1.60 10.96 5.22
C ILE A 153 2.06 12.39 5.50
N ILE A 154 3.13 12.81 4.82
CA ILE A 154 3.58 14.19 4.72
C ILE A 154 3.24 14.72 3.33
N SER A 155 2.51 15.84 3.30
CA SER A 155 2.18 16.58 2.08
C SER A 155 3.30 17.58 1.77
N THR A 156 3.89 17.49 0.58
CA THR A 156 5.08 18.26 0.21
C THR A 156 5.10 18.62 -1.28
N ASN A 157 6.19 19.25 -1.74
CA ASN A 157 6.37 19.73 -3.10
C ASN A 157 7.67 19.20 -3.73
N TYR A 158 7.84 19.41 -5.04
CA TYR A 158 9.05 18.95 -5.74
C TYR A 158 10.35 19.55 -5.19
N ASN A 159 10.31 20.79 -4.66
CA ASN A 159 11.50 21.43 -4.09
C ASN A 159 12.01 20.69 -2.84
N TYR A 160 11.11 20.16 -2.01
CA TYR A 160 11.48 19.32 -0.89
C TYR A 160 12.22 18.06 -1.36
N LEU A 161 11.67 17.37 -2.37
CA LEU A 161 12.29 16.17 -2.95
C LEU A 161 13.68 16.50 -3.52
N ASN A 162 13.81 17.59 -4.28
CA ASN A 162 15.10 18.03 -4.83
C ASN A 162 16.12 18.31 -3.72
N SER A 163 15.74 19.07 -2.69
CA SER A 163 16.63 19.38 -1.56
C SER A 163 17.07 18.13 -0.79
N TYR A 164 16.20 17.12 -0.73
CA TYR A 164 16.50 15.85 -0.09
C TYR A 164 17.46 15.02 -0.95
N ILE A 165 17.20 14.91 -2.25
CA ILE A 165 18.11 14.27 -3.21
C ILE A 165 19.48 14.95 -3.10
N ASP A 166 19.57 16.27 -3.19
CA ASP A 166 20.85 16.98 -3.09
C ASP A 166 21.61 16.69 -1.79
N LYS A 167 20.88 16.51 -0.68
CA LYS A 167 21.47 16.25 0.64
C LYS A 167 21.92 14.80 0.85
N TYR A 168 21.18 13.83 0.31
CA TYR A 168 21.34 12.41 0.63
C TYR A 168 21.75 11.56 -0.55
N TYR A 169 21.73 12.10 -1.76
CA TYR A 169 22.13 11.39 -2.97
C TYR A 169 23.59 10.99 -2.89
N ASP A 170 23.79 9.71 -2.61
CA ASP A 170 25.06 9.05 -2.84
C ASP A 170 24.97 8.31 -4.18
N LYS A 171 25.73 8.78 -5.17
CA LYS A 171 25.84 8.11 -6.47
C LYS A 171 26.25 6.64 -6.36
N ASN A 172 26.95 6.27 -5.29
CA ASN A 172 27.37 4.89 -5.01
C ASN A 172 26.32 4.10 -4.23
N ASN A 173 25.26 4.76 -3.71
CA ASN A 173 24.19 4.13 -2.94
C ASN A 173 22.81 4.78 -3.19
N ILE A 174 22.42 4.82 -4.47
CA ILE A 174 21.13 5.35 -4.93
C ILE A 174 19.96 4.64 -4.23
N ARG A 175 20.08 3.33 -3.99
CA ARG A 175 19.05 2.53 -3.32
C ARG A 175 18.78 3.01 -1.90
N ARG A 176 19.81 3.32 -1.10
CA ARG A 176 19.63 3.88 0.23
C ARG A 176 18.97 5.26 0.17
N THR A 177 19.38 6.09 -0.78
CA THR A 177 18.76 7.42 -0.98
C THR A 177 17.25 7.29 -1.21
N VAL A 178 16.83 6.39 -2.11
CA VAL A 178 15.42 6.12 -2.41
C VAL A 178 14.69 5.47 -1.23
N ALA A 179 15.30 4.52 -0.53
CA ALA A 179 14.71 3.91 0.66
C ALA A 179 14.47 4.95 1.77
N THR A 180 15.43 5.83 2.03
CA THR A 180 15.29 6.88 3.05
C THR A 180 14.19 7.89 2.67
N LEU A 181 14.11 8.25 1.38
CA LEU A 181 13.06 9.13 0.83
C LEU A 181 11.65 8.59 1.02
N MET A 182 11.47 7.28 0.84
CA MET A 182 10.15 6.62 0.94
C MET A 182 9.81 6.18 2.37
N GLY A 183 10.62 6.56 3.37
CA GLY A 183 10.39 6.19 4.77
C GLY A 183 10.85 4.76 5.13
N ASN A 184 11.69 4.14 4.29
CA ASN A 184 12.08 2.73 4.35
C ASN A 184 13.52 2.49 4.86
N ASP A 185 14.26 3.54 5.23
CA ASP A 185 15.60 3.38 5.82
C ASP A 185 15.48 3.07 7.32
N THR A 186 15.17 1.82 7.65
CA THR A 186 15.58 1.27 8.95
C THR A 186 17.02 0.81 8.83
N GLU A 187 17.91 1.32 9.67
CA GLU A 187 19.39 1.10 9.68
C GLU A 187 19.86 -0.37 9.54
N ASN A 188 18.95 -1.34 9.64
CA ASN A 188 19.23 -2.78 9.53
C ASN A 188 18.76 -3.46 8.22
N ASN A 189 18.08 -2.78 7.30
CA ASN A 189 17.60 -3.38 6.03
C ASN A 189 18.66 -3.42 4.92
N LEU A 190 19.86 -2.91 5.18
CA LEU A 190 21.03 -3.04 4.30
C LEU A 190 22.06 -4.03 4.86
N SER A 191 21.71 -4.83 5.89
CA SER A 191 22.63 -5.87 6.37
C SER A 191 22.75 -7.00 5.34
N SER A 192 23.98 -7.09 4.81
CA SER A 192 24.72 -8.27 4.34
C SER A 192 24.37 -8.97 3.02
N ASP A 193 23.14 -9.02 2.52
CA ASP A 193 22.85 -10.08 1.53
C ASP A 193 22.87 -9.66 0.05
N ILE A 194 23.21 -8.40 -0.26
CA ILE A 194 23.33 -7.92 -1.65
C ILE A 194 24.69 -7.21 -1.86
N TYR A 195 25.74 -7.74 -1.25
CA TYR A 195 27.12 -7.33 -1.58
C TYR A 195 27.75 -8.16 -2.71
N ASN A 196 27.04 -9.16 -3.26
CA ASN A 196 27.61 -10.13 -4.19
C ASN A 196 27.11 -10.06 -5.65
N PHE A 197 26.47 -8.97 -6.09
CA PHE A 197 26.08 -8.84 -7.51
C PHE A 197 27.00 -7.96 -8.37
N PHE A 198 28.10 -7.45 -7.82
CA PHE A 198 29.14 -6.75 -8.58
C PHE A 198 30.55 -7.11 -8.12
N ASN A 199 30.88 -8.41 -8.13
CA ASN A 199 32.25 -8.90 -8.27
C ASN A 199 32.31 -9.94 -9.38
#